data_AF-A0A6P1VPN6-F1
#
_entry.id   AF-A0A6P1VPN6-F1
#
_cell.length_a   1.000
_cell.length_b   1.000
_cell.length_c   1.000
_cell.angle_alpha   90.00
_cell.angle_beta   90.00
_cell.angle_gamma   90.00
#
_symmetry.space_group_name_H-M   'P 1'
#
loop_
_entity.id
_entity.type
_entity.pdbx_description
1 polymer ?
#
loop_
_entity_poly.entity_id
_entity_poly.type
_entity_poly.pdbx_seq_one_letter_code
_entity_poly.pdbx_strand_id
1 'polypeptide(L)'
;MEVRFLGGLTKKQKDAFKKAADRWCKIIIGDLPSVQVDGEVIDDVLILASGAAIDGPGRILGQAGPTRLRPANAGNAAFLPAKGEMQFDTADLAEMGKNGTLIDVITHEMGHVLGIGTVWSKKNLLQGAGTSNPTFKGHNASIEYGQLRGMGSTPVPVENTGGIGTQDSHWRETIFRNELMSGFIAGQNNPISRVTVASLQDCGYEVDINAAEPFALPNLIALAEAGFLVAEDLHSEHMLISIPTVLPDDSLM
;
A
#
# COMPACT_ATOMS: atom_id res chain seq x y z
N MET A 1 0.04 4.32 15.03
CA MET A 1 1.11 3.59 14.29
C MET A 1 2.50 4.01 14.74
N GLU A 2 3.41 3.03 14.90
CA GLU A 2 4.80 3.21 15.32
C GLU A 2 5.78 2.73 14.24
N VAL A 3 6.88 3.46 14.01
CA VAL A 3 7.98 3.05 13.11
C VAL A 3 9.29 2.95 13.89
N ARG A 4 9.91 1.76 13.90
CA ARG A 4 11.22 1.51 14.52
C ARG A 4 12.27 1.26 13.47
N PHE A 5 13.42 1.91 13.62
CA PHE A 5 14.52 1.79 12.65
C PHE A 5 15.59 0.80 13.10
N LEU A 6 15.83 -0.24 12.31
CA LEU A 6 16.78 -1.31 12.64
C LEU A 6 18.22 -1.03 12.18
N GLY A 7 18.43 -0.04 11.31
CA GLY A 7 19.77 0.31 10.78
C GLY A 7 19.74 0.69 9.30
N GLY A 8 20.91 1.05 8.75
CA GLY A 8 21.09 1.30 7.30
C GLY A 8 20.46 2.58 6.75
N LEU A 9 19.81 3.40 7.59
CA LEU A 9 19.15 4.63 7.18
C LEU A 9 19.79 5.86 7.84
N THR A 10 20.04 6.89 7.04
CA THR A 10 20.46 8.21 7.50
C THR A 10 19.32 8.96 8.19
N LYS A 11 19.65 10.03 8.94
CA LYS A 11 18.64 10.88 9.59
C LYS A 11 17.60 11.43 8.60
N LYS A 12 18.04 11.92 7.44
CA LYS A 12 17.14 12.47 6.41
C LYS A 12 16.17 11.42 5.86
N GLN A 13 16.61 10.18 5.69
CA GLN A 13 15.75 9.08 5.25
C GLN A 13 14.76 8.70 6.35
N LYS A 14 15.18 8.64 7.62
CA LYS A 14 14.26 8.42 8.75
C LYS A 14 13.19 9.52 8.86
N ASP A 15 13.55 10.77 8.60
CA ASP A 15 12.59 11.88 8.54
C ASP A 15 11.58 11.71 7.38
N ALA A 16 11.97 11.08 6.27
CA ALA A 16 11.07 10.74 5.17
C ALA A 16 10.03 9.67 5.57
N PHE A 17 10.44 8.63 6.32
CA PHE A 17 9.52 7.65 6.91
C PHE A 17 8.51 8.31 7.84
N LYS A 18 8.93 9.28 8.65
CA LYS A 18 8.00 10.03 9.50
C LYS A 18 6.95 10.78 8.68
N LYS A 19 7.36 11.44 7.59
CA LYS A 19 6.42 12.14 6.70
C LYS A 19 5.44 11.19 6.00
N ALA A 20 5.92 10.01 5.59
CA ALA A 20 5.06 8.97 5.02
C ALA A 20 4.04 8.47 6.05
N ALA A 21 4.48 8.19 7.28
CA ALA A 21 3.60 7.82 8.39
C ALA A 21 2.56 8.92 8.69
N ASP A 22 2.98 10.19 8.68
CA ASP A 22 2.08 11.33 8.90
C ASP A 22 0.99 11.43 7.80
N ARG A 23 1.23 10.96 6.57
CA ARG A 23 0.19 10.89 5.53
C ARG A 23 -0.87 9.84 5.90
N TRP A 24 -0.44 8.63 6.26
CA TRP A 24 -1.37 7.56 6.66
C TRP A 24 -2.12 7.87 7.95
N CYS A 25 -1.47 8.49 8.95
CA CYS A 25 -2.11 8.87 10.22
C CYS A 25 -3.13 10.01 10.07
N LYS A 26 -3.13 10.77 8.97
CA LYS A 26 -4.23 11.70 8.66
C LYS A 26 -5.46 10.98 8.13
N ILE A 27 -5.25 9.85 7.46
CA ILE A 27 -6.29 9.05 6.82
C ILE A 27 -6.92 8.11 7.83
N ILE A 28 -6.12 7.35 8.57
CA ILE A 28 -6.57 6.38 9.56
C ILE A 28 -6.70 7.10 10.90
N ILE A 29 -7.95 7.28 11.36
CA ILE A 29 -8.27 8.11 12.52
C ILE A 29 -8.79 7.32 13.72
N GLY A 30 -9.23 6.09 13.51
CA GLY A 30 -9.72 5.25 14.60
C GLY A 30 -8.65 4.34 15.16
N ASP A 31 -8.92 3.93 16.38
CA ASP A 31 -8.10 3.03 17.18
C ASP A 31 -8.28 1.58 16.75
N LEU A 32 -7.20 0.79 16.80
CA LEU A 32 -7.27 -0.64 16.58
C LEU A 32 -7.04 -1.41 17.89
N PRO A 33 -7.72 -2.55 18.10
CA PRO A 33 -7.49 -3.35 19.29
C PRO A 33 -6.01 -3.74 19.41
N SER A 34 -5.46 -3.48 20.60
CA SER A 34 -4.10 -3.86 20.97
C SER A 34 -3.94 -5.37 20.95
N VAL A 35 -2.75 -5.85 20.56
CA VAL A 35 -2.44 -7.28 20.51
C VAL A 35 -1.05 -7.58 21.08
N GLN A 36 -0.92 -8.74 21.74
CA GLN A 36 0.36 -9.23 22.19
C GLN A 36 1.09 -9.98 21.07
N VAL A 37 2.30 -9.52 20.74
CA VAL A 37 3.15 -10.08 19.69
C VAL A 37 4.58 -10.20 20.21
N ASP A 38 5.14 -11.40 20.15
CA ASP A 38 6.53 -11.68 20.54
C ASP A 38 6.90 -11.15 21.96
N GLY A 39 5.93 -11.13 22.89
CA GLY A 39 6.11 -10.65 24.28
C GLY A 39 5.91 -9.15 24.49
N GLU A 40 5.54 -8.41 23.45
CA GLU A 40 5.26 -6.98 23.47
C GLU A 40 3.79 -6.71 23.15
N VAL A 41 3.19 -5.70 23.78
CA VAL A 41 1.86 -5.20 23.40
C VAL A 41 2.04 -4.20 22.28
N ILE A 42 1.42 -4.49 21.13
CA ILE A 42 1.39 -3.60 19.98
C ILE A 42 0.04 -2.89 19.94
N ASP A 43 0.10 -1.57 20.04
CA ASP A 43 -1.00 -0.66 19.79
C ASP A 43 -0.97 -0.20 18.31
N ASP A 44 -2.13 -0.16 17.64
CA ASP A 44 -2.25 0.02 16.20
C ASP A 44 -1.41 -0.94 15.32
N VAL A 45 -0.26 -0.46 14.85
CA VAL A 45 0.61 -1.13 13.88
C VAL A 45 2.05 -0.76 14.21
N LEU A 46 2.89 -1.78 14.37
CA LEU A 46 4.33 -1.64 14.48
C LEU A 46 5.00 -1.94 13.14
N ILE A 47 5.80 -0.99 12.65
CA ILE A 47 6.60 -1.15 11.43
C ILE A 47 8.07 -1.16 11.77
N LEU A 48 8.77 -2.23 11.37
CA LEU A 48 10.23 -2.29 11.45
C LEU A 48 10.84 -1.89 10.11
N ALA A 49 11.55 -0.77 10.09
CA ALA A 49 12.13 -0.19 8.88
C ALA A 49 13.67 -0.29 8.87
N SER A 50 14.25 -0.66 7.74
CA SER A 50 15.71 -0.72 7.57
C SER A 50 16.15 -0.33 6.15
N GLY A 51 17.42 0.08 6.05
CA GLY A 51 18.16 0.11 4.80
C GLY A 51 19.03 -1.14 4.71
N ALA A 52 18.99 -1.84 3.58
CA ALA A 52 19.79 -3.02 3.33
C ALA A 52 20.35 -3.00 1.90
N ALA A 53 21.34 -3.84 1.61
CA ALA A 53 21.67 -4.15 0.23
C ALA A 53 20.66 -5.20 -0.27
N ILE A 54 19.95 -4.90 -1.36
CA ILE A 54 18.93 -5.81 -1.91
C ILE A 54 19.43 -6.37 -3.24
N ASP A 55 19.48 -5.55 -4.28
CA ASP A 55 19.91 -5.98 -5.62
C ASP A 55 20.71 -4.93 -6.41
N GLY A 56 21.03 -3.80 -5.78
CA GLY A 56 21.78 -2.72 -6.40
C GLY A 56 20.86 -1.74 -7.14
N PRO A 57 21.44 -0.81 -7.93
CA PRO A 57 20.67 0.34 -8.42
C PRO A 57 19.51 -0.03 -9.36
N GLY A 58 18.37 0.64 -9.17
CA GLY A 58 17.31 0.83 -10.15
C GLY A 58 16.36 -0.35 -10.38
N ARG A 59 16.45 -1.41 -9.57
CA ARG A 59 15.55 -2.57 -9.63
C ARG A 59 14.57 -2.55 -8.46
N ILE A 60 15.00 -3.03 -7.28
CA ILE A 60 14.16 -3.02 -6.08
C ILE A 60 14.46 -1.76 -5.26
N LEU A 61 13.59 -0.76 -5.37
CA LEU A 61 13.73 0.48 -4.59
C LEU A 61 13.44 0.25 -3.10
N GLY A 62 12.44 -0.59 -2.83
CA GLY A 62 12.00 -0.99 -1.52
C GLY A 62 11.10 -2.20 -1.60
N GLN A 63 10.87 -2.81 -0.45
CA GLN A 63 9.95 -3.93 -0.29
C GLN A 63 9.33 -3.89 1.11
N ALA A 64 8.03 -4.13 1.19
CA ALA A 64 7.31 -4.14 2.44
C ALA A 64 6.14 -5.11 2.49
N GLY A 65 5.71 -5.44 3.71
CA GLY A 65 4.56 -6.28 3.92
C GLY A 65 4.26 -6.55 5.40
N PRO A 66 3.05 -7.01 5.71
CA PRO A 66 2.71 -7.43 7.06
C PRO A 66 3.44 -8.73 7.42
N THR A 67 3.84 -8.86 8.69
CA THR A 67 4.42 -10.07 9.27
C THR A 67 3.53 -10.72 10.31
N ARG A 68 2.62 -9.95 10.94
CA ARG A 68 1.58 -10.41 11.86
C ARG A 68 0.25 -9.75 11.55
N LEU A 69 -0.81 -10.56 11.50
CA LEU A 69 -2.19 -10.07 11.39
C LEU A 69 -2.93 -10.32 12.70
N ARG A 70 -3.86 -9.44 13.02
CA ARG A 70 -4.80 -9.59 14.12
C ARG A 70 -5.62 -10.88 14.00
N PRO A 71 -6.01 -11.48 15.14
CA PRO A 71 -6.77 -12.72 15.16
C PRO A 71 -8.15 -12.57 14.52
N ALA A 72 -8.77 -13.69 14.15
CA ALA A 72 -10.07 -13.69 13.47
C ALA A 72 -11.21 -13.16 14.36
N ASN A 73 -11.06 -13.23 15.67
CA ASN A 73 -12.02 -12.71 16.66
C ASN A 73 -11.88 -11.20 16.93
N ALA A 74 -10.97 -10.47 16.25
CA ALA A 74 -10.73 -9.04 16.46
C ALA A 74 -11.81 -8.10 15.85
N GLY A 75 -13.05 -8.58 15.68
CA GLY A 75 -14.15 -7.80 15.11
C GLY A 75 -13.83 -7.22 13.73
N ASN A 76 -14.08 -5.92 13.53
CA ASN A 76 -13.75 -5.22 12.27
C ASN A 76 -12.25 -5.26 11.94
N ALA A 77 -11.41 -5.32 12.96
CA ALA A 77 -9.97 -5.38 12.83
C ALA A 77 -9.44 -6.80 12.53
N ALA A 78 -10.30 -7.82 12.44
CA ALA A 78 -9.90 -9.20 12.14
C ALA A 78 -9.05 -9.27 10.86
N PHE A 79 -7.87 -9.87 10.93
CA PHE A 79 -6.89 -9.93 9.84
C PHE A 79 -6.26 -8.60 9.41
N LEU A 80 -6.51 -7.48 10.11
CA LEU A 80 -5.71 -6.27 9.89
C LEU A 80 -4.28 -6.46 10.39
N PRO A 81 -3.28 -5.87 9.72
CA PRO A 81 -1.88 -5.94 10.16
C PRO A 81 -1.69 -5.38 11.57
N ALA A 82 -0.95 -6.10 12.41
CA ALA A 82 -0.46 -5.63 13.70
C ALA A 82 1.03 -5.30 13.64
N LYS A 83 1.80 -6.04 12.84
CA LYS A 83 3.24 -5.84 12.66
C LYS A 83 3.61 -6.04 11.20
N GLY A 84 4.54 -5.24 10.71
CA GLY A 84 5.12 -5.39 9.37
C GLY A 84 6.56 -4.93 9.30
N GLU A 85 7.15 -5.16 8.14
CA GLU A 85 8.54 -4.84 7.85
C GLU A 85 8.64 -4.05 6.55
N MET A 86 9.63 -3.16 6.50
CA MET A 86 9.99 -2.36 5.34
C MET A 86 11.51 -2.37 5.16
N GLN A 87 11.98 -2.72 3.98
CA GLN A 87 13.41 -2.70 3.62
C GLN A 87 13.61 -1.89 2.35
N PHE A 88 14.60 -1.00 2.35
CA PHE A 88 14.92 -0.16 1.21
C PHE A 88 16.36 -0.38 0.75
N ASP A 89 16.58 -0.44 -0.57
CA ASP A 89 17.93 -0.63 -1.09
C ASP A 89 18.77 0.64 -0.85
N THR A 90 19.83 0.47 -0.07
CA THR A 90 20.82 1.52 0.20
C THR A 90 21.47 2.09 -1.06
N ALA A 91 21.48 1.35 -2.17
CA ALA A 91 21.95 1.82 -3.48
C ALA A 91 21.05 2.91 -4.09
N ASP A 92 19.75 2.90 -3.80
CA ASP A 92 18.75 3.76 -4.43
C ASP A 92 18.29 4.93 -3.57
N LEU A 93 18.41 4.81 -2.24
CA LEU A 93 17.91 5.82 -1.30
C LEU A 93 18.45 7.24 -1.54
N ALA A 94 19.70 7.37 -1.97
CA ALA A 94 20.30 8.68 -2.26
C ALA A 94 19.69 9.32 -3.52
N GLU A 95 19.44 8.51 -4.54
CA GLU A 95 18.89 8.97 -5.82
C GLU A 95 17.40 9.29 -5.69
N MET A 96 16.62 8.43 -5.01
CA MET A 96 15.23 8.73 -4.65
C MET A 96 15.11 10.03 -3.83
N GLY A 97 16.07 10.29 -2.95
CA GLY A 97 16.12 11.52 -2.16
C GLY A 97 16.35 12.77 -3.02
N LYS A 98 17.21 12.69 -4.05
CA LYS A 98 17.44 13.79 -5.00
C LYS A 98 16.25 13.98 -5.94
N ASN A 99 15.67 12.88 -6.40
CA ASN A 99 14.55 12.86 -7.34
C ASN A 99 13.21 13.16 -6.67
N GLY A 100 13.17 13.39 -5.36
CA GLY A 100 11.96 13.74 -4.62
C GLY A 100 10.94 12.60 -4.47
N THR A 101 11.23 11.40 -4.99
CA THR A 101 10.32 10.25 -4.97
C THR A 101 10.37 9.44 -3.68
N LEU A 102 11.42 9.63 -2.85
CA LEU A 102 11.65 8.82 -1.66
C LEU A 102 10.43 8.77 -0.71
N ILE A 103 9.76 9.90 -0.50
CA ILE A 103 8.60 9.95 0.41
C ILE A 103 7.44 9.13 -0.16
N ASP A 104 7.18 9.22 -1.47
CA ASP A 104 6.08 8.50 -2.11
C ASP A 104 6.34 7.00 -2.13
N VAL A 105 7.55 6.55 -2.47
CA VAL A 105 7.91 5.12 -2.40
C VAL A 105 7.76 4.61 -0.96
N ILE A 106 8.23 5.35 0.05
CA ILE A 106 8.03 4.94 1.45
C ILE A 106 6.54 4.92 1.82
N THR A 107 5.76 5.88 1.34
CA THR A 107 4.31 5.94 1.63
C THR A 107 3.59 4.75 0.99
N HIS A 108 3.93 4.40 -0.25
CA HIS A 108 3.42 3.24 -0.98
C HIS A 108 3.70 1.94 -0.23
N GLU A 109 4.97 1.68 0.09
CA GLU A 109 5.38 0.47 0.81
C GLU A 109 4.71 0.37 2.19
N MET A 110 4.54 1.51 2.88
CA MET A 110 3.80 1.56 4.15
C MET A 110 2.31 1.22 3.96
N GLY A 111 1.71 1.57 2.82
CA GLY A 111 0.36 1.16 2.45
C GLY A 111 0.19 -0.37 2.36
N HIS A 112 1.18 -1.08 1.82
CA HIS A 112 1.19 -2.55 1.83
C HIS A 112 1.28 -3.14 3.23
N VAL A 113 2.10 -2.56 4.11
CA VAL A 113 2.15 -2.95 5.52
C VAL A 113 0.80 -2.74 6.20
N LEU A 114 0.06 -1.70 5.84
CA LEU A 114 -1.28 -1.40 6.34
C LEU A 114 -2.38 -2.29 5.74
N GLY A 115 -2.06 -3.18 4.80
CA GLY A 115 -3.02 -4.18 4.31
C GLY A 115 -3.47 -3.97 2.87
N ILE A 116 -3.13 -2.83 2.25
CA ILE A 116 -3.53 -2.54 0.87
C ILE A 116 -2.82 -3.54 -0.04
N GLY A 117 -3.60 -4.32 -0.79
CA GLY A 117 -3.06 -5.37 -1.67
C GLY A 117 -2.59 -6.64 -0.96
N THR A 118 -2.42 -6.63 0.37
CA THR A 118 -1.84 -7.75 1.13
C THR A 118 -2.89 -8.53 1.93
N VAL A 119 -3.97 -7.87 2.40
CA VAL A 119 -5.04 -8.55 3.17
C VAL A 119 -6.35 -8.70 2.41
N TRP A 120 -6.47 -8.16 1.19
CA TRP A 120 -7.71 -8.17 0.41
C TRP A 120 -8.30 -9.57 0.23
N SER A 121 -7.49 -10.58 -0.08
CA SER A 121 -7.95 -11.97 -0.20
C SER A 121 -8.47 -12.54 1.13
N LYS A 122 -7.77 -12.27 2.23
CA LYS A 122 -8.19 -12.72 3.58
C LYS A 122 -9.48 -12.04 4.05
N LYS A 123 -9.68 -10.78 3.65
CA LYS A 123 -10.89 -10.00 3.89
C LYS A 123 -12.01 -10.31 2.89
N ASN A 124 -11.79 -11.22 1.93
CA ASN A 124 -12.74 -11.54 0.84
C ASN A 124 -13.15 -10.29 0.02
N LEU A 125 -12.21 -9.37 -0.20
CA LEU A 125 -12.40 -8.15 -0.98
C LEU A 125 -11.81 -8.23 -2.38
N LEU A 126 -10.93 -9.20 -2.65
CA LEU A 126 -10.40 -9.46 -3.98
C LEU A 126 -11.24 -10.52 -4.71
N GLN A 127 -11.55 -10.27 -5.98
CA GLN A 127 -12.24 -11.19 -6.87
C GLN A 127 -11.43 -11.40 -8.15
N GLY A 128 -11.37 -12.63 -8.63
CA GLY A 128 -10.67 -12.97 -9.88
C GLY A 128 -9.14 -12.90 -9.77
N ALA A 129 -8.58 -13.11 -8.57
CA ALA A 129 -7.14 -13.20 -8.37
C ALA A 129 -6.50 -14.20 -9.35
N GLY A 130 -5.34 -13.84 -9.92
CA GLY A 130 -4.61 -14.63 -10.91
C GLY A 130 -5.28 -14.72 -12.28
N THR A 131 -6.39 -14.01 -12.51
CA THR A 131 -7.05 -13.95 -13.83
C THR A 131 -6.58 -12.75 -14.63
N SER A 132 -7.06 -12.63 -15.88
CA SER A 132 -6.80 -11.45 -16.69
C SER A 132 -7.54 -10.19 -16.22
N ASN A 133 -8.51 -10.31 -15.30
CA ASN A 133 -9.28 -9.17 -14.82
C ASN A 133 -9.68 -9.25 -13.34
N PRO A 134 -8.70 -9.24 -12.41
CA PRO A 134 -8.96 -9.11 -10.98
C PRO A 134 -9.57 -7.74 -10.64
N THR A 135 -10.43 -7.73 -9.63
CA THR A 135 -11.09 -6.52 -9.12
C THR A 135 -11.22 -6.55 -7.60
N PHE A 136 -11.12 -5.38 -6.98
CA PHE A 136 -11.50 -5.15 -5.60
C PHE A 136 -12.99 -4.81 -5.52
N LYS A 137 -13.73 -5.56 -4.72
CA LYS A 137 -15.20 -5.49 -4.61
C LYS A 137 -15.72 -4.88 -3.31
N GLY A 138 -14.87 -4.15 -2.57
CA GLY A 138 -15.29 -3.40 -1.39
C GLY A 138 -16.34 -2.33 -1.76
N HIS A 139 -17.33 -2.15 -0.90
CA HIS A 139 -18.50 -1.32 -1.20
C HIS A 139 -18.14 0.15 -1.35
N ASN A 140 -17.36 0.69 -0.40
CA ASN A 140 -17.02 2.10 -0.35
C ASN A 140 -16.07 2.46 -1.50
N ALA A 141 -15.01 1.66 -1.73
CA ALA A 141 -14.08 1.90 -2.82
C ALA A 141 -14.78 1.81 -4.19
N SER A 142 -15.76 0.91 -4.35
CA SER A 142 -16.54 0.80 -5.58
C SER A 142 -17.41 2.04 -5.86
N ILE A 143 -17.93 2.70 -4.81
CA ILE A 143 -18.65 3.97 -4.95
C ILE A 143 -17.69 5.07 -5.41
N GLU A 144 -16.56 5.23 -4.74
CA GLU A 144 -15.57 6.27 -5.05
C GLU A 144 -14.99 6.10 -6.47
N TYR A 145 -14.70 4.88 -6.87
CA TYR A 145 -14.26 4.60 -8.25
C TYR A 145 -15.37 4.88 -9.28
N GLY A 146 -16.62 4.53 -8.95
CA GLY A 146 -17.79 4.89 -9.76
C GLY A 146 -17.90 6.40 -9.99
N GLN A 147 -17.69 7.20 -8.94
CA GLN A 147 -17.71 8.66 -9.03
C GLN A 147 -16.60 9.20 -9.95
N LEU A 148 -15.37 8.69 -9.85
CA LEU A 148 -14.27 9.07 -10.76
C LEU A 148 -14.60 8.75 -12.23
N ARG A 149 -15.39 7.71 -12.47
CA ARG A 149 -15.85 7.28 -13.80
C ARG A 149 -17.08 8.05 -14.30
N GLY A 150 -17.76 8.82 -13.44
CA GLY A 150 -19.09 9.37 -13.75
C GLY A 150 -20.16 8.29 -13.90
N MET A 151 -20.01 7.17 -13.18
CA MET A 151 -20.86 5.99 -13.23
C MET A 151 -21.40 5.63 -11.83
N GLY A 152 -22.27 4.63 -11.75
CA GLY A 152 -22.66 4.03 -10.47
C GLY A 152 -21.53 3.22 -9.83
N SER A 153 -21.79 2.68 -8.64
CA SER A 153 -20.83 1.82 -7.91
C SER A 153 -20.30 0.71 -8.81
N THR A 154 -18.97 0.64 -8.94
CA THR A 154 -18.27 -0.24 -9.88
C THR A 154 -17.06 -0.87 -9.18
N PRO A 155 -16.84 -2.20 -9.26
CA PRO A 155 -15.64 -2.82 -8.71
C PRO A 155 -14.36 -2.19 -9.27
N VAL A 156 -13.37 -2.01 -8.40
CA VAL A 156 -12.12 -1.31 -8.74
C VAL A 156 -11.17 -2.27 -9.47
N PRO A 157 -10.67 -1.95 -10.66
CA PRO A 157 -9.69 -2.78 -11.35
C PRO A 157 -8.39 -2.92 -10.55
N VAL A 158 -8.00 -4.17 -10.32
CA VAL A 158 -6.73 -4.52 -9.69
C VAL A 158 -5.73 -4.88 -10.79
N GLU A 159 -4.44 -4.71 -10.50
CA GLU A 159 -3.35 -5.02 -11.42
C GLU A 159 -3.37 -6.50 -11.82
N ASN A 160 -3.30 -6.74 -13.13
CA ASN A 160 -3.46 -8.06 -13.74
C ASN A 160 -2.20 -8.52 -14.48
N THR A 161 -1.16 -7.70 -14.44
CA THR A 161 0.14 -7.94 -15.04
C THR A 161 1.25 -7.85 -13.99
N GLY A 162 2.49 -8.14 -14.39
CA GLY A 162 3.62 -8.23 -13.47
C GLY A 162 3.74 -9.58 -12.78
N GLY A 163 4.70 -9.67 -11.84
CA GLY A 163 4.91 -10.87 -11.04
C GLY A 163 4.01 -10.92 -9.81
N ILE A 164 4.22 -11.93 -8.96
CA ILE A 164 3.50 -12.12 -7.69
C ILE A 164 3.65 -10.93 -6.70
N GLY A 165 4.68 -10.10 -6.89
CA GLY A 165 4.87 -8.88 -6.09
C GLY A 165 4.06 -7.68 -6.58
N THR A 166 3.41 -7.78 -7.75
CA THR A 166 2.71 -6.66 -8.41
C THR A 166 1.25 -7.01 -8.71
N GLN A 167 1.01 -8.15 -9.35
CA GLN A 167 -0.33 -8.65 -9.67
C GLN A 167 -1.15 -8.81 -8.39
N ASP A 168 -2.46 -8.54 -8.48
CA ASP A 168 -3.43 -8.74 -7.40
C ASP A 168 -3.26 -7.85 -6.15
N SER A 169 -2.20 -7.03 -6.10
CA SER A 169 -1.83 -6.23 -4.93
C SER A 169 -1.82 -4.72 -5.15
N HIS A 170 -2.04 -4.26 -6.38
CA HIS A 170 -2.04 -2.84 -6.74
C HIS A 170 -3.33 -2.46 -7.45
N TRP A 171 -3.62 -1.16 -7.46
CA TRP A 171 -4.53 -0.63 -8.46
C TRP A 171 -3.94 -0.79 -9.84
N ARG A 172 -4.81 -1.07 -10.82
CA ARG A 172 -4.36 -1.30 -12.18
C ARG A 172 -3.67 -0.07 -12.75
N GLU A 173 -2.40 -0.21 -13.13
CA GLU A 173 -1.57 0.89 -13.60
C GLU A 173 -2.18 1.55 -14.85
N THR A 174 -2.68 0.74 -15.78
CA THR A 174 -3.33 1.23 -17.02
C THR A 174 -4.60 2.05 -16.78
N ILE A 175 -5.13 2.06 -15.56
CA ILE A 175 -6.30 2.86 -15.16
C ILE A 175 -5.89 4.00 -14.23
N PHE A 176 -5.02 3.76 -13.26
CA PHE A 176 -4.75 4.69 -12.16
C PHE A 176 -3.47 5.51 -12.33
N ARG A 177 -2.47 5.00 -13.04
CA ARG A 177 -1.19 5.66 -13.37
C ARG A 177 -0.48 6.33 -12.21
N ASN A 178 -0.78 7.59 -11.93
CA ASN A 178 -0.09 8.38 -10.91
C ASN A 178 -0.73 8.27 -9.52
N GLU A 179 -1.72 7.39 -9.32
CA GLU A 179 -2.23 7.10 -7.97
C GLU A 179 -1.14 6.40 -7.14
N LEU A 180 -1.06 6.68 -5.83
CA LEU A 180 0.03 6.18 -5.00
C LEU A 180 0.14 4.65 -4.99
N MET A 181 -0.96 3.93 -4.94
CA MET A 181 -1.03 2.47 -4.81
C MET A 181 -1.26 1.76 -6.16
N SER A 182 -1.03 2.44 -7.29
CA SER A 182 -0.85 1.72 -8.56
C SER A 182 0.51 1.04 -8.59
N GLY A 183 0.71 0.08 -9.50
CA GLY A 183 1.90 -0.78 -9.49
C GLY A 183 3.24 -0.10 -9.79
N PHE A 184 3.25 1.21 -10.04
CA PHE A 184 4.45 1.97 -10.35
C PHE A 184 4.34 3.40 -9.85
N ILE A 185 5.37 3.87 -9.14
CA ILE A 185 5.49 5.30 -8.83
C ILE A 185 5.87 6.09 -10.08
N ALA A 186 4.84 6.61 -10.76
CA ALA A 186 4.96 7.37 -12.01
C ALA A 186 5.70 8.73 -11.89
N GLY A 187 6.03 9.20 -10.68
CA GLY A 187 6.73 10.46 -10.47
C GLY A 187 6.74 10.95 -9.03
N GLN A 188 6.89 12.27 -8.87
CA GLN A 188 6.76 12.93 -7.57
C GLN A 188 5.30 13.30 -7.29
N ASN A 189 4.92 13.25 -6.02
CA ASN A 189 3.62 13.62 -5.49
C ASN A 189 2.47 12.75 -6.00
N ASN A 190 2.67 11.44 -6.03
CA ASN A 190 1.58 10.51 -6.34
C ASN A 190 0.47 10.63 -5.26
N PRO A 191 -0.78 10.99 -5.62
CA PRO A 191 -1.85 11.18 -4.65
C PRO A 191 -2.39 9.87 -4.07
N ILE A 192 -2.75 9.90 -2.79
CA ILE A 192 -3.63 8.90 -2.16
C ILE A 192 -5.08 9.27 -2.47
N SER A 193 -5.68 8.60 -3.45
CA SER A 193 -7.04 8.87 -3.90
C SER A 193 -8.10 8.48 -2.86
N ARG A 194 -9.32 8.99 -3.05
CA ARG A 194 -10.50 8.56 -2.28
C ARG A 194 -10.77 7.05 -2.43
N VAL A 195 -10.40 6.45 -3.56
CA VAL A 195 -10.52 5.00 -3.78
C VAL A 195 -9.62 4.23 -2.81
N THR A 196 -8.36 4.66 -2.67
CA THR A 196 -7.40 4.06 -1.72
C THR A 196 -7.88 4.22 -0.28
N VAL A 197 -8.30 5.43 0.11
CA VAL A 197 -8.81 5.68 1.47
C VAL A 197 -10.05 4.82 1.77
N ALA A 198 -11.00 4.75 0.84
CA ALA A 198 -12.19 3.92 1.01
C ALA A 198 -11.88 2.41 1.05
N SER A 199 -10.82 1.95 0.38
CA SER A 199 -10.38 0.55 0.46
C SER A 199 -9.89 0.16 1.85
N LEU A 200 -9.28 1.08 2.59
CA LEU A 200 -8.92 0.89 3.99
C LEU A 200 -10.17 0.76 4.87
N GLN A 201 -11.19 1.56 4.60
CA GLN A 201 -12.49 1.44 5.27
C GLN A 201 -13.14 0.08 5.01
N ASP A 202 -13.16 -0.37 3.76
CA ASP A 202 -13.66 -1.70 3.39
C ASP A 202 -12.84 -2.83 4.03
N CYS A 203 -11.54 -2.59 4.28
CA CYS A 203 -10.70 -3.49 5.05
C CYS A 203 -11.00 -3.44 6.56
N GLY A 204 -11.72 -2.45 7.08
CA GLY A 204 -12.12 -2.37 8.49
C GLY A 204 -11.33 -1.36 9.33
N TYR A 205 -10.54 -0.49 8.70
CA TYR A 205 -10.04 0.73 9.36
C TYR A 205 -11.16 1.76 9.49
N GLU A 206 -11.10 2.60 10.52
CA GLU A 206 -11.86 3.84 10.57
C GLU A 206 -11.02 4.95 9.93
N VAL A 207 -11.58 5.63 8.92
CA VAL A 207 -10.86 6.58 8.09
C VAL A 207 -11.58 7.91 7.95
N ASP A 208 -10.82 8.99 7.76
CA ASP A 208 -11.33 10.26 7.23
C ASP A 208 -11.21 10.29 5.70
N ILE A 209 -12.32 10.08 5.01
CA ILE A 209 -12.38 10.11 3.54
C ILE A 209 -11.99 11.47 2.95
N ASN A 210 -12.10 12.56 3.72
CA ASN A 210 -11.72 13.90 3.27
C ASN A 210 -10.21 14.17 3.38
N ALA A 211 -9.47 13.30 4.07
CA ALA A 211 -8.01 13.34 4.08
C ALA A 211 -7.39 12.81 2.77
N ALA A 212 -8.20 12.24 1.87
CA ALA A 212 -7.78 11.85 0.54
C ALA A 212 -7.27 13.06 -0.26
N GLU A 213 -6.28 12.81 -1.11
CA GLU A 213 -5.66 13.81 -1.97
C GLU A 213 -6.40 13.91 -3.31
N PRO A 214 -6.42 15.09 -3.96
CA PRO A 214 -7.08 15.26 -5.25
C PRO A 214 -6.53 14.29 -6.30
N PHE A 215 -7.42 13.51 -6.90
CA PHE A 215 -7.08 12.57 -7.95
C PHE A 215 -8.21 12.53 -8.98
N ALA A 216 -7.83 12.42 -10.25
CA ALA A 216 -8.74 12.18 -11.35
C ALA A 216 -8.13 11.09 -12.23
N LEU A 217 -8.98 10.26 -12.83
CA LEU A 217 -8.50 9.26 -13.77
C LEU A 217 -7.80 9.95 -14.94
N PRO A 218 -6.64 9.43 -15.39
CA PRO A 218 -5.94 9.96 -16.54
C PRO A 218 -6.83 9.85 -17.79
N ASN A 219 -6.74 10.85 -18.66
CA ASN A 219 -7.34 10.75 -19.98
C ASN A 219 -6.46 9.83 -20.84
N LEU A 220 -6.88 8.57 -20.97
CA LEU A 220 -6.13 7.56 -21.72
C LEU A 220 -5.96 7.90 -23.20
N ILE A 221 -6.91 8.63 -23.80
CA ILE A 221 -6.79 9.10 -25.19
C ILE A 221 -5.65 10.11 -25.28
N ALA A 222 -5.62 11.09 -24.37
CA ALA A 222 -4.55 12.08 -24.34
C ALA A 222 -3.17 11.42 -24.07
N LEU A 223 -3.13 10.38 -23.24
CA LEU A 223 -1.89 9.60 -23.01
C LEU A 223 -1.46 8.81 -24.26
N ALA A 224 -2.39 8.22 -24.99
CA ALA A 224 -2.10 7.58 -26.28
C ALA A 224 -1.56 8.59 -27.29
N GLU A 225 -2.22 9.73 -27.45
CA GLU A 225 -1.84 10.80 -28.38
C GLU A 225 -0.44 11.35 -28.08
N ALA A 226 -0.09 11.46 -26.80
CA ALA A 226 1.22 11.89 -26.35
C ALA A 226 2.29 10.77 -26.37
N GLY A 227 1.94 9.55 -26.77
CA GLY A 227 2.87 8.42 -26.89
C GLY A 227 3.27 7.76 -25.56
N PHE A 228 2.54 8.02 -24.46
CA PHE A 228 2.81 7.45 -23.13
C PHE A 228 2.17 6.08 -22.89
N LEU A 229 1.37 5.60 -23.85
CA LEU A 229 0.86 4.23 -23.89
C LEU A 229 1.75 3.40 -24.83
N VAL A 230 2.94 3.05 -24.34
CA VAL A 230 3.84 2.08 -25.00
C VAL A 230 3.64 0.72 -24.32
N ALA A 231 3.70 -0.37 -25.10
CA ALA A 231 3.73 -1.72 -24.55
C ALA A 231 5.07 -1.91 -23.80
N GLU A 232 4.97 -1.95 -22.47
CA GLU A 232 6.00 -2.29 -21.48
C GLU A 232 7.19 -1.33 -21.29
N ASP A 233 7.35 -0.90 -20.04
CA ASP A 233 8.65 -0.94 -19.34
C ASP A 233 8.35 -1.32 -17.87
N LEU A 234 8.40 -2.63 -17.60
CA LEU A 234 8.19 -3.22 -16.27
C LEU A 234 9.42 -2.92 -15.39
N HIS A 235 9.36 -1.89 -14.55
CA HIS A 235 10.24 -1.82 -13.37
C HIS A 235 9.66 -2.70 -12.27
N SER A 236 10.50 -3.55 -11.69
CA SER A 236 10.03 -4.58 -10.76
C SER A 236 9.92 -4.02 -9.34
N GLU A 237 8.77 -3.45 -8.98
CA GLU A 237 8.43 -3.31 -7.56
C GLU A 237 8.20 -4.69 -6.96
N HIS A 238 8.83 -4.93 -5.81
CA HIS A 238 8.78 -6.21 -5.12
C HIS A 238 8.13 -5.99 -3.75
N MET A 239 6.90 -6.43 -3.60
CA MET A 239 6.34 -6.65 -2.27
C MET A 239 7.11 -7.75 -1.55
N LEU A 240 7.36 -7.59 -0.25
CA LEU A 240 7.83 -8.70 0.57
C LEU A 240 6.76 -9.79 0.58
N ILE A 241 7.05 -10.94 -0.03
CA ILE A 241 6.23 -12.15 0.08
C ILE A 241 6.48 -12.80 1.45
N SER A 242 6.32 -12.04 2.52
CA SER A 242 6.21 -12.61 3.85
C SER A 242 4.80 -13.14 3.98
N ILE A 243 4.62 -14.46 4.10
CA ILE A 243 3.31 -15.03 4.44
C ILE A 243 3.03 -14.61 5.89
N PRO A 244 2.13 -13.63 6.14
CA PRO A 244 1.96 -13.13 7.48
C PRO A 244 1.27 -14.20 8.32
N THR A 245 1.69 -14.31 9.58
CA THR A 245 1.03 -15.22 10.53
C THR A 245 -0.17 -14.50 11.15
N VAL A 246 -1.33 -15.15 11.15
CA VAL A 246 -2.49 -14.67 11.92
C VAL A 246 -2.24 -15.01 13.38
N LEU A 247 -2.32 -14.02 14.26
CA LEU A 247 -2.16 -14.20 15.69
C LEU A 247 -3.27 -15.09 16.26
N PRO A 248 -3.01 -15.84 17.34
CA PRO A 248 -4.03 -16.62 18.02
C PRO A 248 -5.05 -15.72 18.74
N ASP A 249 -6.25 -16.24 19.00
CA ASP A 249 -7.37 -15.50 19.58
C ASP A 249 -7.09 -14.90 20.97
N ASP A 250 -6.17 -15.52 21.73
CA ASP A 250 -5.72 -15.07 23.06
C ASP A 250 -4.68 -13.94 23.01
N SER A 251 -4.31 -13.47 21.82
CA SER A 251 -3.42 -12.33 21.65
C SER A 251 -4.10 -10.97 21.82
N LEU A 252 -5.44 -10.90 21.82
CA LEU A 252 -6.17 -9.65 22.06
C LEU A 252 -5.97 -9.19 23.52
N MET A 253 -5.69 -7.89 23.69
CA MET A 253 -5.44 -7.26 25.00
C MET A 253 -6.60 -6.35 25.44
#